data_AF-A0A2P7U0E5-F1
#
_entry.id   AF-A0A2P7U0E5-F1
#
_cell.length_a   1.000
_cell.length_b   1.000
_cell.length_c   1.000
_cell.angle_alpha   90.00
_cell.angle_beta   90.00
_cell.angle_gamma   90.00
#
_symmetry.space_group_name_H-M   'P 1'
#
loop_
_entity.id
_entity.type
_entity.pdbx_description
1 polymer ?
#
loop_
_entity_poly.entity_id
_entity_poly.type
_entity_poly.pdbx_seq_one_letter_code
_entity_poly.pdbx_strand_id
1 'polypeptide(L)'
;MTKLWLIMLLIILICMVIVYISWVKSDETVNKRFPIIIGLIVGLFAAGGYYWLGNPAALGPTETFTYTGDIEEFVNAVDALEQKAAKEPNNLEHQIMLAYSYRAMGRYEDSVAAFGKSWGKIKDNPHELALFAGTLAIWRGSFEGKPDELIEQALRIDAQNADALMLAGGSAYQRRQLDIAVKSWEKIDLKQLAEEDQVWVRTQIEEVKKEINGASTQEINAEQYEKQDQSKSFGHPPVSASQVTAH
;
A
#
# COMPACT_ATOMS: atom_id res chain seq x y z
N MET A 1 -18.84 -11.57 4.03
CA MET A 1 -19.31 -10.56 5.02
C MET A 1 -20.78 -10.17 4.89
N THR A 2 -21.52 -10.57 3.84
CA THR A 2 -22.93 -10.15 3.61
C THR A 2 -24.00 -10.91 4.42
N LYS A 3 -23.70 -12.10 4.94
CA LYS A 3 -24.69 -12.93 5.66
C LYS A 3 -24.97 -12.50 7.10
N LEU A 4 -24.03 -11.82 7.77
CA LEU A 4 -24.18 -11.35 9.17
C LEU A 4 -25.13 -10.15 9.30
N TRP A 5 -25.12 -9.25 8.33
CA TRP A 5 -26.02 -8.08 8.32
C TRP A 5 -27.49 -8.47 8.12
N LEU A 6 -27.73 -9.53 7.34
CA LEU A 6 -29.06 -10.12 7.12
C LEU A 6 -29.64 -10.74 8.40
N ILE A 7 -28.79 -11.38 9.23
CA ILE A 7 -29.21 -11.96 10.51
C ILE A 7 -29.55 -10.85 11.51
N MET A 8 -28.77 -9.76 11.56
CA MET A 8 -29.09 -8.63 12.44
C MET A 8 -30.39 -7.92 12.03
N LEU A 9 -30.63 -7.71 10.74
CA LEU A 9 -31.89 -7.16 10.27
C LEU A 9 -33.08 -8.07 10.58
N LEU A 10 -32.92 -9.38 10.46
CA LEU A 10 -33.95 -10.35 10.81
C LEU A 10 -34.30 -10.28 12.31
N ILE A 11 -33.30 -10.19 13.18
CA ILE A 11 -33.50 -10.08 14.63
C ILE A 11 -34.20 -8.77 14.99
N ILE A 12 -33.81 -7.64 14.38
CA ILE A 12 -34.45 -6.33 14.60
C ILE A 12 -35.91 -6.36 14.15
N LEU A 13 -36.20 -6.99 13.01
CA LEU A 13 -37.55 -7.10 12.46
C LEU A 13 -38.43 -8.01 13.34
N ILE A 14 -37.89 -9.11 13.85
CA ILE A 14 -38.56 -9.98 14.83
C ILE A 14 -38.87 -9.21 16.12
N CYS A 15 -37.92 -8.43 16.63
CA CYS A 15 -38.13 -7.58 17.81
C CYS A 15 -39.22 -6.52 17.58
N MET A 16 -39.24 -5.87 16.41
CA MET A 16 -40.30 -4.91 16.05
C MET A 16 -41.67 -5.59 15.95
N VAL A 17 -41.74 -6.80 15.39
CA VAL A 17 -42.99 -7.57 15.28
C VAL A 17 -43.50 -7.97 16.66
N ILE A 18 -42.62 -8.38 17.58
CA ILE A 18 -43.01 -8.72 18.96
C ILE A 18 -43.55 -7.49 19.70
N VAL A 19 -42.87 -6.34 19.57
CA VAL A 19 -43.33 -5.07 20.15
C VAL A 19 -44.66 -4.63 19.55
N TYR A 20 -44.82 -4.77 18.23
CA TYR A 20 -46.05 -4.43 17.52
C TYR A 20 -47.21 -5.34 17.93
N ILE A 21 -47.00 -6.65 18.04
CA ILE A 21 -48.01 -7.59 18.53
C ILE A 21 -48.38 -7.29 19.98
N SER A 22 -47.41 -6.92 20.82
CA SER A 22 -47.67 -6.47 22.20
C SER A 22 -48.45 -5.17 22.28
N TRP A 23 -48.24 -4.24 21.34
CA TRP A 23 -48.96 -2.96 21.26
C TRP A 23 -50.38 -3.13 20.70
N VAL A 24 -50.56 -4.01 19.72
CA VAL A 24 -51.87 -4.29 19.09
C VAL A 24 -52.76 -5.17 19.96
N LYS A 25 -52.19 -6.05 20.80
CA LYS A 25 -52.94 -7.03 21.59
C LYS A 25 -53.12 -6.66 23.06
N SER A 26 -52.86 -5.40 23.45
CA SER A 26 -53.13 -4.94 24.81
C SER A 26 -54.62 -4.65 25.04
N ASP A 27 -55.42 -5.72 25.03
CA ASP A 27 -56.77 -5.75 25.61
C ASP A 27 -56.63 -6.22 27.07
N GLU A 28 -56.74 -5.27 27.98
CA GLU A 28 -56.91 -5.27 29.46
C GLU A 28 -56.22 -6.29 30.40
N THR A 29 -55.51 -7.33 29.97
CA THR A 29 -55.02 -8.39 30.89
C THR A 29 -53.50 -8.53 30.99
N VAL A 30 -52.72 -7.81 30.17
CA VAL A 30 -51.25 -7.90 30.24
C VAL A 30 -50.74 -6.98 31.36
N ASN A 31 -50.30 -7.59 32.47
CA ASN A 31 -49.67 -6.91 33.60
C ASN A 31 -48.60 -5.93 33.10
N LYS A 32 -48.83 -4.61 33.33
CA LYS A 32 -47.95 -3.50 32.90
C LYS A 32 -46.48 -3.61 33.34
N ARG A 33 -46.15 -4.60 34.17
CA ARG A 33 -44.79 -4.94 34.63
C ARG A 33 -44.00 -5.77 33.62
N PHE A 34 -44.65 -6.54 32.75
CA PHE A 34 -44.00 -7.39 31.74
C PHE A 34 -43.11 -6.62 30.73
N PRO A 35 -43.55 -5.49 30.14
CA PRO A 35 -42.68 -4.75 29.22
C PRO A 35 -41.45 -4.15 29.91
N ILE A 36 -41.56 -3.80 31.20
CA ILE A 36 -40.43 -3.27 32.00
C ILE A 36 -39.39 -4.37 32.26
N ILE A 37 -39.84 -5.58 32.60
CA ILE A 37 -38.96 -6.72 32.84
C ILE A 37 -38.22 -7.11 31.55
N ILE A 38 -38.91 -7.12 30.41
CA ILE A 38 -38.28 -7.41 29.11
C ILE A 38 -37.25 -6.32 28.76
N GLY A 39 -37.57 -5.04 28.98
CA GLY A 39 -36.62 -3.94 28.79
C GLY A 39 -35.37 -4.07 29.65
N LEU A 40 -35.51 -4.47 30.92
CA LEU A 40 -34.37 -4.71 31.82
C LEU A 40 -33.53 -5.91 31.39
N ILE A 41 -34.16 -7.01 30.96
CA ILE A 41 -33.45 -8.20 30.49
C ILE A 41 -32.68 -7.89 29.20
N VAL A 42 -33.28 -7.17 28.26
CA VAL A 42 -32.61 -6.72 27.03
C VAL A 42 -31.45 -5.78 27.35
N GLY A 43 -31.62 -4.86 28.31
CA GLY A 43 -30.54 -4.00 28.80
C GLY A 43 -29.38 -4.78 29.44
N LEU A 44 -29.68 -5.79 30.26
CA LEU A 44 -28.67 -6.65 30.86
C LEU A 44 -27.98 -7.54 29.82
N PHE A 45 -28.72 -8.06 28.85
CA PHE A 45 -28.15 -8.86 27.76
C PHE A 45 -27.30 -8.01 26.82
N ALA A 46 -27.69 -6.76 26.56
CA ALA A 46 -26.89 -5.80 25.83
C ALA A 46 -25.61 -5.45 26.61
N ALA A 47 -25.71 -5.21 27.93
CA ALA A 47 -24.54 -4.94 28.78
C ALA A 47 -23.60 -6.16 28.89
N GLY A 48 -24.16 -7.36 29.04
CA GLY A 48 -23.40 -8.61 29.12
C GLY A 48 -22.79 -9.01 27.77
N GLY A 49 -23.53 -8.83 26.67
CA GLY A 49 -23.03 -8.96 25.32
C GLY A 49 -21.96 -7.92 25.01
N TYR A 50 -22.12 -6.69 25.50
CA TYR A 50 -21.09 -5.65 25.44
C TYR A 50 -19.87 -6.03 26.28
N TYR A 51 -20.00 -6.77 27.37
CA TYR A 51 -18.86 -7.26 28.16
C TYR A 51 -18.16 -8.47 27.54
N TRP A 52 -18.90 -9.28 26.76
CA TRP A 52 -18.39 -10.51 26.13
C TRP A 52 -17.82 -10.26 24.73
N LEU A 53 -18.40 -9.35 23.94
CA LEU A 53 -17.85 -8.87 22.65
C LEU A 53 -16.95 -7.64 22.83
N GLY A 54 -17.30 -6.75 23.76
CA GLY A 54 -16.49 -5.59 24.13
C GLY A 54 -15.71 -5.94 25.39
N ASN A 55 -14.54 -6.52 25.21
CA ASN A 55 -13.51 -6.38 26.22
C ASN A 55 -12.86 -5.01 26.01
N PRO A 56 -13.26 -3.93 26.71
CA PRO A 56 -12.56 -2.65 26.64
C PRO A 56 -11.12 -2.76 27.19
N ALA A 57 -10.72 -3.88 27.80
CA ALA A 57 -9.31 -4.14 28.12
C ALA A 57 -8.53 -4.81 26.97
N ALA A 58 -9.21 -5.32 25.93
CA ALA A 58 -8.57 -5.67 24.65
C ALA A 58 -8.45 -4.45 23.73
N LEU A 59 -9.35 -3.48 23.90
CA LEU A 59 -9.13 -2.08 23.53
C LEU A 59 -8.45 -1.36 24.71
N GLY A 60 -7.34 -1.92 25.23
CA GLY A 60 -6.38 -1.09 25.96
C GLY A 60 -6.14 0.18 25.13
N PRO A 61 -5.85 1.34 25.75
CA PRO A 61 -5.75 2.60 25.02
C PRO A 61 -5.02 2.29 23.73
N THR A 62 -5.74 2.37 22.60
CA THR A 62 -5.03 2.60 21.36
C THR A 62 -4.36 3.90 21.70
N GLU A 63 -3.09 3.82 22.10
CA GLU A 63 -2.19 4.94 22.10
C GLU A 63 -2.09 5.28 20.63
N THR A 64 -3.17 5.88 20.12
CA THR A 64 -3.22 6.61 18.89
C THR A 64 -2.23 7.70 19.17
N PHE A 65 -1.00 7.46 18.72
CA PHE A 65 0.06 8.43 18.75
C PHE A 65 -0.46 9.67 18.01
N THR A 66 -0.93 10.65 18.76
CA THR A 66 -1.30 11.94 18.23
C THR A 66 -0.02 12.74 18.14
N TYR A 67 0.51 12.87 16.93
CA TYR A 67 1.65 13.76 16.66
C TYR A 67 1.22 15.21 16.98
N THR A 68 1.69 15.72 18.11
CA THR A 68 1.47 17.11 18.58
C THR A 68 2.38 18.12 17.88
N GLY A 69 3.34 17.64 17.08
CA GLY A 69 4.40 18.46 16.48
C GLY A 69 5.68 18.52 17.33
N ASP A 70 5.67 17.95 18.54
CA ASP A 70 6.85 17.89 19.41
C ASP A 70 7.67 16.63 19.11
N ILE A 71 8.89 16.84 18.60
CA ILE A 71 9.83 15.78 18.26
C ILE A 71 10.32 15.05 19.52
N GLU A 72 10.50 15.76 20.63
CA GLU A 72 10.97 15.17 21.89
C GLU A 72 9.90 14.26 22.50
N GLU A 73 8.64 14.69 22.46
CA GLU A 73 7.50 13.87 22.86
C GLU A 73 7.41 12.59 22.02
N PHE A 74 7.61 12.69 20.70
CA PHE A 74 7.63 11.52 19.83
C PHE A 74 8.75 10.53 20.19
N VAL A 75 9.98 11.02 20.37
CA VAL A 75 11.13 10.18 20.72
C VAL A 75 10.86 9.46 22.05
N ASN A 76 10.39 10.18 23.07
CA ASN A 76 10.05 9.59 24.37
C ASN A 76 8.95 8.52 24.26
N ALA A 77 7.94 8.74 23.42
CA ALA A 77 6.88 7.75 23.16
C ALA A 77 7.44 6.49 22.49
N VAL A 78 8.39 6.63 21.56
CA VAL A 78 9.04 5.47 20.94
C VAL A 78 9.90 4.72 21.95
N ASP A 79 10.65 5.41 22.81
CA ASP A 79 11.44 4.77 23.87
C ASP A 79 10.56 3.97 24.85
N ALA A 80 9.38 4.50 25.20
CA ALA A 80 8.40 3.77 26.00
C ALA A 80 7.86 2.53 25.26
N LEU A 81 7.60 2.65 23.96
CA LEU A 81 7.18 1.54 23.11
C LEU A 81 8.27 0.46 22.99
N GLU A 82 9.54 0.84 22.87
CA GLU A 82 10.69 -0.08 22.87
C GLU A 82 10.74 -0.90 24.17
N GLN A 83 10.58 -0.23 25.33
CA GLN A 83 10.56 -0.91 26.63
C GLN A 83 9.38 -1.88 26.75
N LYS A 84 8.21 -1.52 26.21
CA LYS A 84 7.02 -2.39 26.20
C LYS A 84 7.23 -3.59 25.28
N ALA A 85 7.74 -3.37 24.08
CA ALA A 85 8.04 -4.43 23.12
C ALA A 85 9.13 -5.39 23.62
N ALA A 86 10.10 -4.90 24.40
CA ALA A 86 11.12 -5.75 25.03
C ALA A 86 10.54 -6.70 26.09
N LYS A 87 9.46 -6.29 26.78
CA LYS A 87 8.74 -7.16 27.74
C LYS A 87 7.86 -8.19 27.04
N GLU A 88 7.35 -7.86 25.85
CA GLU A 88 6.48 -8.72 25.05
C GLU A 88 7.02 -8.91 23.63
N PRO A 89 8.15 -9.62 23.44
CA PRO A 89 8.86 -9.68 22.15
C PRO A 89 8.05 -10.38 21.05
N ASN A 90 7.12 -11.26 21.43
CA ASN A 90 6.26 -12.00 20.50
C ASN A 90 4.97 -11.26 20.14
N ASN A 91 4.72 -10.09 20.74
CA ASN A 91 3.54 -9.30 20.42
C ASN A 91 3.75 -8.59 19.07
N LEU A 92 3.23 -9.21 18.02
CA LEU A 92 3.36 -8.71 16.65
C LEU A 92 2.79 -7.29 16.47
N GLU A 93 1.84 -6.87 17.31
CA GLU A 93 1.27 -5.52 17.28
C GLU A 93 2.29 -4.47 17.73
N HIS A 94 3.01 -4.73 18.82
CA HIS A 94 4.08 -3.84 19.26
C HIS A 94 5.23 -3.79 18.24
N GLN A 95 5.54 -4.92 17.60
CA GLN A 95 6.60 -4.96 16.57
C GLN A 95 6.23 -4.15 15.33
N ILE A 96 4.98 -4.20 14.86
CA ILE A 96 4.58 -3.40 13.69
C ILE A 96 4.53 -1.91 14.02
N MET A 97 4.07 -1.53 15.23
CA MET A 97 4.11 -0.14 15.70
C MET A 97 5.54 0.39 15.75
N LEU A 98 6.49 -0.38 16.28
CA LEU A 98 7.92 -0.01 16.25
C LEU A 98 8.43 0.19 14.83
N ALA A 99 8.03 -0.67 13.88
CA ALA A 99 8.44 -0.53 12.50
C ALA A 99 8.02 0.82 11.89
N TYR A 100 6.78 1.25 12.14
CA TYR A 100 6.30 2.56 11.68
C TYR A 100 7.00 3.71 12.40
N SER A 101 7.16 3.63 13.72
CA SER A 101 7.85 4.63 14.53
C SER A 101 9.28 4.85 14.06
N TYR A 102 10.03 3.76 13.86
CA TYR A 102 11.40 3.81 13.35
C TYR A 102 11.47 4.40 11.94
N ARG A 103 10.54 4.04 11.06
CA ARG A 103 10.47 4.61 9.71
C ARG A 103 10.26 6.13 9.78
N ALA A 104 9.34 6.60 10.61
CA ALA A 104 9.04 8.03 10.77
C ALA A 104 10.23 8.82 11.33
N MET A 105 11.07 8.21 12.17
CA MET A 105 12.33 8.81 12.65
C MET A 105 13.50 8.68 11.67
N GLY A 106 13.32 8.03 10.52
CA GLY A 106 14.42 7.74 9.59
C GLY A 106 15.39 6.64 10.07
N ARG A 107 15.06 5.91 11.15
CA ARG A 107 15.79 4.73 11.64
C ARG A 107 15.43 3.52 10.79
N TYR A 108 15.78 3.55 9.50
CA TYR A 108 15.31 2.56 8.53
C TYR A 108 15.82 1.13 8.80
N GLU A 109 17.02 0.97 9.36
CA GLU A 109 17.55 -0.33 9.77
C GLU A 109 16.69 -0.99 10.85
N ASP A 110 16.40 -0.24 11.92
CA ASP A 110 15.57 -0.71 13.02
C ASP A 110 14.13 -1.00 12.55
N SER A 111 13.62 -0.16 11.65
CA SER A 111 12.31 -0.36 11.02
C SER A 111 12.25 -1.69 10.25
N VAL A 112 13.26 -1.98 9.43
CA VAL A 112 13.37 -3.25 8.69
C VAL A 112 13.39 -4.46 9.63
N ALA A 113 14.16 -4.38 10.73
CA ALA A 113 14.20 -5.45 11.72
C ALA A 113 12.83 -5.66 12.40
N ALA A 114 12.13 -4.58 12.74
CA ALA A 114 10.81 -4.62 13.35
C ALA A 114 9.73 -5.17 12.38
N PHE A 115 9.75 -4.78 11.09
CA PHE A 115 8.92 -5.38 10.04
C PHE A 115 9.16 -6.89 9.91
N GLY A 116 10.43 -7.32 9.98
CA GLY A 116 10.78 -8.75 9.96
C GLY A 116 10.16 -9.52 11.12
N LYS A 117 10.17 -8.95 12.34
CA LYS A 117 9.54 -9.55 13.52
C LYS A 117 8.02 -9.58 13.44
N SER A 118 7.40 -8.61 12.76
CA SER A 118 5.95 -8.54 12.54
C SER A 118 5.47 -9.28 11.29
N TRP A 119 6.33 -10.09 10.64
CA TRP A 119 6.02 -10.81 9.38
C TRP A 119 4.66 -11.52 9.37
N GLY A 120 4.31 -12.18 10.47
CA GLY A 120 3.04 -12.90 10.60
C GLY A 120 1.79 -12.03 10.43
N LYS A 121 1.88 -10.71 10.67
CA LYS A 121 0.80 -9.74 10.44
C LYS A 121 0.83 -9.12 9.04
N ILE A 122 2.02 -8.88 8.50
CA ILE A 122 2.18 -8.07 7.28
C ILE A 122 2.15 -8.89 5.99
N LYS A 123 2.54 -10.17 6.04
CA LYS A 123 2.79 -10.99 4.84
C LYS A 123 1.61 -11.14 3.87
N ASP A 124 0.39 -10.91 4.35
CA ASP A 124 -0.84 -11.06 3.58
C ASP A 124 -1.55 -9.71 3.34
N ASN A 125 -0.92 -8.59 3.71
CA ASN A 125 -1.46 -7.25 3.50
C ASN A 125 -0.61 -6.49 2.45
N PRO A 126 -1.18 -6.12 1.29
CA PRO A 126 -0.41 -5.50 0.21
C PRO A 126 0.16 -4.13 0.59
N HIS A 127 -0.54 -3.35 1.41
CA HIS A 127 -0.05 -2.05 1.87
C HIS A 127 1.18 -2.21 2.77
N GLU A 128 1.12 -3.16 3.72
CA GLU A 128 2.26 -3.42 4.62
C GLU A 128 3.47 -3.98 3.89
N LEU A 129 3.25 -4.85 2.90
CA LEU A 129 4.31 -5.37 2.04
C LEU A 129 4.98 -4.25 1.25
N ALA A 130 4.21 -3.32 0.67
CA ALA A 130 4.73 -2.17 -0.05
C ALA A 130 5.53 -1.24 0.89
N LEU A 131 4.99 -0.93 2.06
CA LEU A 131 5.66 -0.09 3.05
C LEU A 131 6.98 -0.72 3.53
N PHE A 132 6.99 -2.04 3.78
CA PHE A 132 8.21 -2.76 4.13
C PHE A 132 9.21 -2.75 2.97
N ALA A 133 8.76 -3.02 1.74
CA ALA A 133 9.61 -3.00 0.55
C ALA A 133 10.29 -1.63 0.36
N GLY A 134 9.52 -0.55 0.44
CA GLY A 134 10.04 0.82 0.33
C GLY A 134 11.03 1.16 1.43
N THR A 135 10.75 0.77 2.68
CA THR A 135 11.67 0.97 3.81
C THR A 135 12.98 0.21 3.61
N LEU A 136 12.89 -1.06 3.21
CA LEU A 136 14.03 -1.91 2.94
C LEU A 136 14.87 -1.37 1.77
N ALA A 137 14.21 -0.87 0.72
CA ALA A 137 14.87 -0.28 -0.43
C ALA A 137 15.63 1.00 -0.06
N ILE A 138 15.06 1.86 0.80
CA ILE A 138 15.75 3.06 1.31
C ILE A 138 16.98 2.67 2.12
N TRP A 139 16.83 1.77 3.10
CA TRP A 139 17.93 1.37 3.99
C TRP A 139 19.15 0.84 3.22
N ARG A 140 18.92 0.05 2.17
CA ARG A 140 20.00 -0.56 1.37
C ARG A 140 20.36 0.19 0.09
N GLY A 141 19.60 1.22 -0.30
CA GLY A 141 19.80 2.01 -1.51
C GLY A 141 19.43 1.34 -2.84
N SER A 142 18.60 0.29 -2.86
CA SER A 142 18.24 -0.43 -4.10
C SER A 142 16.88 -1.13 -4.00
N PHE A 143 16.22 -1.42 -5.12
CA PHE A 143 15.03 -2.29 -5.21
C PHE A 143 15.31 -3.77 -5.59
N GLU A 144 16.51 -4.09 -6.08
CA GLU A 144 16.91 -5.44 -6.51
C GLU A 144 16.87 -6.52 -5.41
N GLY A 145 16.19 -7.64 -5.63
CA GLY A 145 16.12 -8.73 -4.64
C GLY A 145 14.92 -8.58 -3.71
N LYS A 146 15.13 -8.53 -2.38
CA LYS A 146 14.02 -8.71 -1.43
C LYS A 146 12.88 -7.66 -1.54
N PRO A 147 13.12 -6.34 -1.71
CA PRO A 147 12.06 -5.37 -1.97
C PRO A 147 11.26 -5.68 -3.23
N ASP A 148 11.91 -6.04 -4.35
CA ASP A 148 11.19 -6.46 -5.56
C ASP A 148 10.29 -7.67 -5.27
N GLU A 149 10.77 -8.68 -4.54
CA GLU A 149 9.93 -9.82 -4.14
C GLU A 149 8.69 -9.39 -3.32
N LEU A 150 8.86 -8.42 -2.42
CA LEU A 150 7.78 -7.88 -1.58
C LEU A 150 6.79 -7.04 -2.39
N ILE A 151 7.28 -6.21 -3.33
CA ILE A 151 6.46 -5.44 -4.26
C ILE A 151 5.63 -6.40 -5.12
N GLU A 152 6.26 -7.42 -5.69
CA GLU A 152 5.56 -8.43 -6.48
C GLU A 152 4.53 -9.20 -5.64
N GLN A 153 4.83 -9.51 -4.38
CA GLN A 153 3.88 -10.15 -3.49
C GLN A 153 2.67 -9.25 -3.21
N ALA A 154 2.90 -7.95 -2.96
CA ALA A 154 1.83 -6.98 -2.79
C ALA A 154 0.93 -6.93 -4.04
N LEU A 155 1.52 -6.82 -5.23
CA LEU A 155 0.80 -6.79 -6.50
C LEU A 155 0.09 -8.10 -6.85
N ARG A 156 0.56 -9.24 -6.34
CA ARG A 156 -0.16 -10.53 -6.46
C ARG A 156 -1.41 -10.56 -5.59
N ILE A 157 -1.39 -9.92 -4.42
CA ILE A 157 -2.55 -9.84 -3.51
C ILE A 157 -3.53 -8.79 -4.00
N ASP A 158 -3.04 -7.62 -4.40
CA ASP A 158 -3.80 -6.53 -4.96
C ASP A 158 -3.03 -5.88 -6.11
N ALA A 159 -3.43 -6.21 -7.34
CA ALA A 159 -2.82 -5.70 -8.56
C ALA A 159 -3.00 -4.19 -8.76
N GLN A 160 -3.93 -3.56 -8.03
CA GLN A 160 -4.26 -2.14 -8.11
C GLN A 160 -3.74 -1.36 -6.90
N ASN A 161 -2.95 -1.98 -6.02
CA ASN A 161 -2.38 -1.31 -4.86
C ASN A 161 -1.46 -0.16 -5.31
N ALA A 162 -1.84 1.07 -4.99
CA ALA A 162 -1.15 2.26 -5.49
C ALA A 162 0.31 2.36 -5.01
N ASP A 163 0.57 2.05 -3.73
CA ASP A 163 1.93 2.08 -3.16
C ASP A 163 2.85 1.07 -3.86
N ALA A 164 2.38 -0.16 -4.06
CA ALA A 164 3.15 -1.19 -4.73
C ALA A 164 3.40 -0.86 -6.21
N LEU A 165 2.42 -0.29 -6.91
CA LEU A 165 2.58 0.17 -8.30
C LEU A 165 3.57 1.33 -8.41
N MET A 166 3.54 2.26 -7.45
CA MET A 166 4.48 3.38 -7.38
C MET A 166 5.92 2.88 -7.20
N LEU A 167 6.15 1.95 -6.28
CA LEU A 167 7.45 1.33 -6.04
C LEU A 167 7.89 0.44 -7.22
N ALA A 168 6.98 -0.30 -7.86
CA ALA A 168 7.29 -1.09 -9.04
C ALA A 168 7.80 -0.22 -10.19
N GLY A 169 7.17 0.93 -10.41
CA GLY A 169 7.63 1.90 -11.41
C GLY A 169 8.99 2.49 -11.05
N GLY A 170 9.22 2.84 -9.79
CA GLY A 170 10.52 3.31 -9.29
C GLY A 170 11.64 2.27 -9.46
N SER A 171 11.37 1.01 -9.12
CA SER A 171 12.29 -0.12 -9.31
C SER A 171 12.63 -0.34 -10.79
N ALA A 172 11.61 -0.32 -11.66
CA ALA A 172 11.81 -0.44 -13.10
C ALA A 172 12.62 0.74 -13.67
N TYR A 173 12.35 1.96 -13.22
CA TYR A 173 13.10 3.15 -13.61
C TYR A 173 14.57 3.06 -13.20
N GLN A 174 14.87 2.64 -11.95
CA GLN A 174 16.23 2.43 -11.46
C GLN A 174 17.00 1.43 -12.34
N ARG A 175 16.32 0.39 -12.84
CA ARG A 175 16.88 -0.63 -13.73
C ARG A 175 16.86 -0.25 -15.21
N ARG A 176 16.55 1.02 -15.55
CA ARG A 176 16.47 1.54 -16.92
C ARG A 176 15.40 0.84 -17.79
N GLN A 177 14.44 0.19 -17.17
CA GLN A 177 13.30 -0.46 -17.83
C GLN A 177 12.16 0.56 -18.00
N LEU A 178 12.40 1.60 -18.81
CA LEU A 178 11.55 2.79 -18.89
C LEU A 178 10.10 2.48 -19.28
N ASP A 179 9.89 1.53 -20.21
CA ASP A 179 8.54 1.08 -20.59
C ASP A 179 7.77 0.45 -19.43
N ILE A 180 8.46 -0.34 -18.59
CA ILE A 180 7.85 -1.01 -17.44
C ILE A 180 7.54 0.02 -16.35
N ALA A 181 8.41 1.03 -16.18
CA ALA A 181 8.19 2.12 -15.24
C ALA A 181 6.88 2.87 -15.55
N VAL A 182 6.75 3.34 -16.80
CA VAL A 182 5.55 4.04 -17.28
C VAL A 182 4.31 3.18 -17.14
N LYS A 183 4.35 1.91 -17.59
CA LYS A 183 3.20 1.00 -17.48
C LYS A 183 2.78 0.71 -16.04
N SER A 184 3.70 0.75 -15.08
CA SER A 184 3.38 0.53 -13.67
C SER A 184 2.66 1.75 -13.09
N TRP A 185 3.17 2.95 -13.37
CA TRP A 185 2.56 4.19 -12.91
C TRP A 185 1.22 4.51 -13.57
N GLU A 186 1.04 4.16 -14.86
CA GLU A 186 -0.23 4.35 -15.57
C GLU A 186 -1.38 3.49 -15.03
N LYS A 187 -1.08 2.40 -14.31
CA LYS A 187 -2.10 1.54 -13.67
C LYS A 187 -2.67 2.15 -12.39
N ILE A 188 -1.99 3.14 -11.81
CA ILE A 188 -2.40 3.75 -10.54
C ILE A 188 -3.72 4.49 -10.75
N ASP A 189 -4.73 4.16 -9.95
CA ASP A 189 -5.95 4.95 -9.86
C ASP A 189 -5.69 6.25 -9.11
N LEU A 190 -5.34 7.31 -9.85
CA LEU A 190 -4.98 8.61 -9.31
C LEU A 190 -6.05 9.21 -8.38
N LYS A 191 -7.32 8.80 -8.48
CA LYS A 191 -8.40 9.31 -7.61
C LYS A 191 -8.25 8.89 -6.15
N GLN A 192 -7.44 7.86 -5.88
CA GLN A 192 -7.19 7.33 -4.54
C GLN A 192 -6.00 8.00 -3.86
N LEU A 193 -5.26 8.84 -4.59
CA LEU A 193 -4.05 9.51 -4.11
C LEU A 193 -4.31 10.96 -3.70
N ALA A 194 -3.47 11.46 -2.79
CA ALA A 194 -3.38 12.88 -2.49
C ALA A 194 -2.97 13.67 -3.75
N GLU A 195 -3.36 14.94 -3.83
CA GLU A 195 -3.11 15.75 -5.03
C GLU A 195 -1.61 15.86 -5.37
N GLU A 196 -0.75 15.95 -4.34
CA GLU A 196 0.70 15.98 -4.49
C GLU A 196 1.25 14.72 -5.17
N ASP A 197 0.80 13.54 -4.71
CA ASP A 197 1.23 12.25 -5.27
C ASP A 197 0.72 12.08 -6.70
N GLN A 198 -0.50 12.56 -6.99
CA GLN A 198 -1.02 12.54 -8.36
C GLN A 198 -0.17 13.38 -9.31
N VAL A 199 0.25 14.58 -8.87
CA VAL A 199 1.15 15.44 -9.66
C VAL A 199 2.47 14.73 -9.86
N TRP A 200 3.07 14.17 -8.80
CA TRP A 200 4.32 13.43 -8.89
C TRP A 200 4.25 12.29 -9.90
N VAL A 201 3.23 11.43 -9.83
CA VAL A 201 3.04 10.30 -10.75
C VAL A 201 2.93 10.79 -12.20
N ARG A 202 2.13 11.84 -12.46
CA ARG A 202 1.99 12.41 -13.81
C ARG A 202 3.32 12.94 -14.34
N THR A 203 4.06 13.68 -13.51
CA THR A 203 5.37 14.22 -13.87
C THR A 203 6.35 13.12 -14.22
N GLN A 204 6.45 12.06 -13.40
CA GLN A 204 7.34 10.94 -13.68
C GLN A 204 6.99 10.23 -14.99
N ILE A 205 5.70 10.00 -15.27
CA ILE A 205 5.26 9.43 -16.55
C ILE A 205 5.68 10.31 -17.73
N GLU A 206 5.46 11.62 -17.64
CA GLU A 206 5.80 12.56 -18.72
C GLU A 206 7.30 12.65 -18.97
N GLU A 207 8.11 12.73 -17.91
CA GLU A 207 9.57 12.80 -18.00
C GLU A 207 10.14 11.54 -18.66
N VAL A 208 9.72 10.36 -18.22
CA VAL A 208 10.19 9.10 -18.79
C VAL A 208 9.74 8.93 -20.24
N LYS A 209 8.51 9.34 -20.59
CA LYS A 209 8.06 9.33 -22.00
C LYS A 209 8.88 10.26 -22.89
N LYS A 210 9.25 11.45 -22.39
CA LYS A 210 10.15 12.36 -23.12
C LYS A 210 11.52 11.73 -23.34
N GLU A 211 12.06 11.06 -22.33
CA GLU A 211 13.34 10.34 -22.42
C GLU A 211 13.31 9.25 -23.49
N ILE A 212 12.28 8.39 -23.48
CA ILE A 212 12.08 7.33 -24.49
C ILE A 212 12.01 7.92 -25.91
N ASN A 213 11.23 8.98 -26.10
CA ASN A 213 11.07 9.61 -27.42
C ASN A 213 12.35 10.30 -27.90
N GLY A 214 13.09 10.94 -26.98
CA GLY A 214 14.38 11.57 -27.26
C GLY A 214 15.43 10.55 -27.72
N ALA A 215 15.53 9.43 -27.01
CA ALA A 215 16.43 8.32 -27.39
C ALA A 215 16.06 7.75 -28.77
N SER A 216 14.77 7.48 -29.01
CA SER A 216 14.29 6.95 -30.29
C SER A 216 14.61 7.89 -31.47
N THR A 217 14.50 9.20 -31.26
CA THR A 217 14.82 10.20 -32.30
C THR A 217 16.32 10.23 -32.62
N GLN A 218 17.17 10.06 -31.61
CA GLN A 218 18.63 10.00 -31.80
C GLN A 218 19.05 8.74 -32.57
N GLU A 219 18.46 7.58 -32.26
CA GLU A 219 18.72 6.32 -32.96
C GLU A 219 18.30 6.39 -34.43
N ILE A 220 17.10 6.91 -34.73
CA ILE A 220 16.61 7.07 -36.11
C ILE A 220 17.55 7.98 -36.92
N ASN A 221 18.00 9.09 -36.33
CA ASN A 221 18.92 10.00 -36.98
C ASN A 221 20.27 9.32 -37.25
N ALA A 222 20.82 8.59 -36.28
CA ALA A 222 22.08 7.86 -36.42
C ALA A 222 22.01 6.82 -37.55
N GLU A 223 20.93 6.03 -37.63
CA GLU A 223 20.73 5.08 -38.73
C GLU A 223 20.60 5.75 -40.10
N GLN A 224 19.96 6.92 -40.17
CA GLN A 224 19.84 7.68 -41.42
C GLN A 224 21.20 8.21 -41.88
N TYR A 225 22.04 8.69 -40.96
CA TYR A 225 23.40 9.12 -41.28
C TYR A 225 24.27 7.94 -41.77
N GLU A 226 24.17 6.77 -41.14
CA GLU A 226 24.93 5.58 -41.56
C GLU A 226 24.50 5.08 -42.94
N LYS A 227 23.19 5.03 -43.23
CA LYS A 227 22.66 4.67 -44.56
C LYS A 227 23.07 5.70 -45.62
N GLN A 228 23.09 6.99 -45.28
CA GLN A 228 23.54 8.04 -46.18
C GLN A 228 25.04 7.96 -46.48
N ASP A 229 25.88 7.57 -45.51
CA ASP A 229 27.32 7.39 -45.73
C ASP A 229 27.63 6.14 -46.56
N GLN A 230 26.96 5.03 -46.29
CA GLN A 230 27.07 3.81 -47.08
C GLN A 230 26.64 4.03 -48.55
N SER A 231 25.55 4.78 -48.80
CA SER A 231 25.15 5.11 -50.18
C SER A 231 26.15 5.99 -50.93
N LYS A 232 26.92 6.84 -50.23
CA LYS A 232 28.01 7.65 -50.82
C LYS A 232 29.26 6.83 -51.10
N SER A 233 29.54 5.81 -50.28
CA SER A 233 30.68 4.89 -50.46
C SER A 233 30.55 4.02 -51.72
N PHE A 234 29.33 3.63 -52.12
CA PHE A 234 29.07 2.85 -53.35
C PHE A 234 28.98 3.67 -54.65
N GLY A 235 29.20 5.00 -54.59
CA GLY A 235 29.08 5.91 -55.74
C GLY A 235 30.32 6.08 -56.61
N HIS A 236 31.46 5.47 -56.26
CA HIS A 236 32.64 5.51 -57.11
C HIS A 236 32.58 4.36 -58.13
N PRO A 237 32.52 4.64 -59.46
CA PRO A 237 32.71 3.57 -60.45
C PRO A 237 34.09 2.95 -60.23
N PRO A 238 34.27 1.65 -60.49
CA PRO A 238 35.61 1.05 -60.42
C PRO A 238 36.52 1.90 -61.29
N VAL A 239 37.60 2.43 -60.71
CA VAL A 239 38.65 3.10 -61.47
C VAL A 239 39.13 2.08 -62.49
N SER A 240 38.69 2.24 -63.74
CA SER A 240 39.15 1.44 -64.86
C SER A 240 40.66 1.66 -64.92
N ALA A 241 41.41 0.62 -64.60
CA ALA A 241 42.85 0.55 -64.82
C ALA A 241 43.09 0.57 -66.33
N SER A 242 43.05 1.76 -66.92
CA SER A 242 43.38 1.98 -68.32
C SER A 242 44.70 2.75 -68.40
N GLN A 243 45.70 2.00 -68.88
CA GLN A 243 46.87 2.44 -69.63
C GLN A 243 48.02 3.08 -68.84
N VAL A 244 48.89 2.20 -68.33
CA VAL A 244 50.34 2.46 -68.35
C VAL A 244 50.83 2.04 -69.74
N THR A 245 51.06 3.01 -70.61
CA THR A 245 51.87 2.86 -71.82
C THR A 245 52.80 4.06 -71.99
N ALA A 246 54.08 3.74 -72.19
CA ALA A 246 55.20 4.57 -72.67
C ALA A 246 55.77 5.58 -71.64
N HIS A 247 57.09 5.70 -71.42
CA HIS A 247 58.28 5.37 -72.22
C HIS A 247 59.41 4.82 -71.35
#